data_AF-A0A969TGA9-F1
#
_entry.id   AF-A0A969TGA9-F1
#
_cell.length_a   1.000
_cell.length_b   1.000
_cell.length_c   1.000
_cell.angle_alpha   90.00
_cell.angle_beta   90.00
_cell.angle_gamma   90.00
#
_symmetry.space_group_name_H-M   'P 1'
#
loop_
_entity.id
_entity.type
_entity.pdbx_description
1 polymer ?
#
loop_
_entity_poly.entity_id
_entity_poly.type
_entity_poly.pdbx_seq_one_letter_code
_entity_poly.pdbx_strand_id
1 'polypeptide(L)'
;MQSSHRDLLILAADKDTEYTLKGLLPRHQALGIRPITYGMYVHPEHDPGCFSRGHDFLRPFIQQYHYALVMLDREGCGHESQSREQLEQEVEHRLSQSGWHERSVAIVLDPELEIWVWSDSSHVERVLGWEGRKPDLRTWLVEDSLIRSEQSKPDYPKPALEKALRIARKPRSSSLYTELAKQVSFRRCVDPAFLKLWQTLQTWFPVK
;
A
#
# COMPACT_ATOMS: atom_id res chain seq x y z
N MET A 1 25.55 25.42 -3.46
CA MET A 1 24.20 25.18 -2.92
C MET A 1 24.11 23.70 -2.59
N GLN A 2 24.08 23.32 -1.31
CA GLN A 2 23.81 21.93 -0.93
C GLN A 2 22.37 21.62 -1.31
N SER A 3 22.16 20.91 -2.43
CA SER A 3 20.88 20.26 -2.69
C SER A 3 20.74 19.16 -1.65
N SER A 4 19.99 19.41 -0.59
CA SER A 4 19.61 18.35 0.35
C SER A 4 18.68 17.40 -0.40
N HIS A 5 19.22 16.29 -0.92
CA HIS A 5 18.40 15.24 -1.51
C HIS A 5 17.36 14.78 -0.49
N ARG A 6 16.09 14.71 -0.90
CA ARG A 6 15.03 14.10 -0.10
C ARG A 6 15.21 12.57 -0.07
N ASP A 7 14.70 11.91 0.97
CA ASP A 7 14.99 10.48 1.16
C ASP A 7 14.26 9.60 0.13
N LEU A 8 12.95 9.78 -0.06
CA LEU A 8 12.11 8.87 -0.84
C LEU A 8 11.11 9.60 -1.74
N LEU A 9 11.05 9.23 -3.01
CA LEU A 9 9.96 9.59 -3.92
C LEU A 9 9.04 8.39 -4.13
N ILE A 10 7.73 8.60 -4.05
CA ILE A 10 6.72 7.56 -4.23
C ILE A 10 5.81 7.92 -5.39
N LEU A 11 5.59 6.97 -6.28
CA LEU A 11 4.55 7.00 -7.30
C LEU A 11 3.49 5.96 -6.95
N ALA A 12 2.31 6.41 -6.54
CA ALA A 12 1.16 5.57 -6.24
C ALA A 12 0.20 5.53 -7.43
N ALA A 13 -0.50 4.41 -7.61
CA ALA A 13 -1.53 4.29 -8.63
C ALA A 13 -2.78 5.13 -8.33
N ASP A 14 -3.13 5.30 -7.06
CA ASP A 14 -4.36 6.01 -6.68
C ASP A 14 -4.24 6.79 -5.37
N LYS A 15 -5.35 7.43 -5.00
CA LYS A 15 -5.45 8.22 -3.76
C LYS A 15 -5.52 7.34 -2.53
N ASP A 16 -6.10 6.15 -2.59
CA ASP A 16 -6.22 5.28 -1.43
C ASP A 16 -4.84 4.76 -0.99
N THR A 17 -3.98 4.42 -1.95
CA THR A 17 -2.56 4.08 -1.74
C THR A 17 -1.77 5.27 -1.22
N GLU A 18 -1.90 6.45 -1.85
CA GLU A 18 -1.24 7.68 -1.39
C GLU A 18 -1.59 7.97 0.09
N TYR A 19 -2.88 7.88 0.44
CA TYR A 19 -3.35 8.18 1.79
C TYR A 19 -2.97 7.10 2.80
N THR A 20 -2.88 5.84 2.39
CA THR A 20 -2.31 4.76 3.20
C THR A 20 -0.87 5.09 3.57
N LEU A 21 -0.03 5.39 2.59
CA LEU A 21 1.39 5.70 2.81
C LEU A 21 1.57 6.98 3.64
N LYS A 22 0.72 8.00 3.46
CA LYS A 22 0.71 9.21 4.29
C LYS A 22 0.38 8.93 5.76
N GLY A 23 -0.48 7.95 6.04
CA GLY A 23 -0.76 7.53 7.42
C GLY A 23 0.35 6.66 8.00
N LEU A 24 1.07 5.94 7.15
CA LEU A 24 2.02 4.91 7.53
C LEU A 24 3.43 5.44 7.78
N LEU A 25 4.01 6.18 6.84
CA LEU A 25 5.41 6.64 6.91
C LEU A 25 5.75 7.48 8.14
N PRO A 26 4.84 8.32 8.69
CA PRO A 26 5.09 9.00 9.96
C PRO A 26 5.26 8.06 11.16
N ARG A 27 4.80 6.80 11.09
CA ARG A 27 4.93 5.79 12.16
C ARG A 27 6.30 5.12 12.12
N HIS A 28 7.37 5.89 11.94
CA HIS A 28 8.73 5.40 11.74
C HIS A 28 9.18 4.40 12.83
N GLN A 29 8.81 4.61 14.10
CA GLN A 29 9.07 3.66 15.19
C GLN A 29 8.38 2.31 15.01
N ALA A 30 7.12 2.32 14.54
CA ALA A 30 6.37 1.09 14.29
C ALA A 30 6.90 0.32 13.07
N LEU A 31 7.45 1.05 12.09
CA LEU A 31 8.09 0.51 10.90
C LEU A 31 9.54 0.05 11.16
N GLY A 32 10.14 0.43 12.29
CA GLY A 32 11.54 0.15 12.56
C GLY A 32 12.49 0.91 11.64
N ILE A 33 12.15 2.16 11.29
CA ILE A 33 12.98 3.03 10.46
C ILE A 33 13.28 4.35 11.17
N ARG A 34 14.35 5.05 10.75
CA ARG A 34 14.55 6.45 11.12
C ARG A 34 13.47 7.34 10.48
N PRO A 35 13.21 8.55 11.01
CA PRO A 35 12.42 9.55 10.29
C PRO A 35 13.01 9.83 8.89
N ILE A 36 12.12 10.01 7.91
CA ILE A 36 12.49 10.28 6.51
C ILE A 36 11.69 11.45 5.94
N THR A 37 12.27 12.12 4.94
CA THR A 37 11.63 13.10 4.08
C THR A 37 11.14 12.43 2.80
N TYR A 38 9.89 12.68 2.39
CA TYR A 38 9.35 12.03 1.20
C TYR A 38 8.47 12.96 0.37
N GLY A 39 8.35 12.62 -0.92
CA GLY A 39 7.35 13.18 -1.83
C GLY A 39 6.49 12.06 -2.40
N MET A 40 5.24 12.37 -2.73
CA MET A 40 4.33 11.41 -3.36
C MET A 40 3.62 12.05 -4.54
N TYR A 41 3.41 11.25 -5.58
CA TYR A 41 2.55 11.56 -6.70
C TYR A 41 1.59 10.41 -6.94
N VAL A 42 0.40 10.73 -7.45
CA VAL A 42 -0.51 9.75 -8.04
C VAL A 42 -0.30 9.78 -9.54
N HIS A 43 -0.06 8.62 -10.16
CA HIS A 43 0.10 8.57 -11.60
C HIS A 43 -1.23 8.89 -12.29
N PRO A 44 -1.27 9.78 -13.31
CA PRO A 44 -2.52 10.19 -13.95
C PRO A 44 -3.26 9.06 -14.67
N GLU A 45 -2.53 8.01 -15.05
CA GLU A 45 -3.07 6.80 -15.69
C GLU A 45 -3.10 5.61 -14.74
N HIS A 46 -3.08 5.85 -13.43
CA HIS A 46 -3.28 4.84 -12.40
C HIS A 46 -2.37 3.61 -12.52
N ASP A 47 -2.86 2.41 -12.20
CA ASP A 47 -2.09 1.17 -12.22
C ASP A 47 -1.44 0.88 -13.58
N PRO A 48 -2.15 0.99 -14.73
CA PRO A 48 -1.52 0.82 -16.04
C PRO A 48 -0.37 1.79 -16.28
N GLY A 49 -0.50 3.03 -15.81
CA GLY A 49 0.53 4.05 -15.94
C GLY A 49 1.71 3.85 -15.00
N CYS A 50 1.47 3.48 -13.74
CA CYS A 50 2.52 3.07 -12.81
C CYS A 50 3.35 1.92 -13.38
N PHE A 51 2.67 0.91 -13.95
CA PHE A 51 3.33 -0.23 -14.59
C PHE A 51 4.10 0.21 -15.84
N SER A 52 3.42 0.81 -16.81
CA SER A 52 3.99 1.01 -18.15
C SER A 52 4.94 2.20 -18.25
N ARG A 53 4.70 3.27 -17.46
CA ARG A 53 5.36 4.58 -17.59
C ARG A 53 5.88 5.17 -16.29
N GLY A 54 5.87 4.41 -15.19
CA GLY A 54 6.38 4.89 -13.90
C GLY A 54 7.85 5.33 -13.96
N HIS A 55 8.67 4.65 -14.76
CA HIS A 55 10.07 5.01 -14.98
C HIS A 55 10.24 6.38 -15.67
N ASP A 56 9.43 6.66 -16.71
CA ASP A 56 9.44 7.96 -17.39
C ASP A 56 8.98 9.09 -16.47
N PHE A 57 7.93 8.84 -15.66
CA PHE A 57 7.43 9.81 -14.69
C PHE A 57 8.49 10.16 -13.65
N LEU A 58 9.22 9.16 -13.14
CA LEU A 58 10.18 9.33 -12.06
C LEU A 58 11.55 9.83 -12.53
N ARG A 59 11.89 9.68 -13.81
CA ARG A 59 13.19 10.09 -14.37
C ARG A 59 13.62 11.53 -14.05
N PRO A 60 12.75 12.56 -14.11
CA PRO A 60 13.14 13.94 -13.78
C PRO A 60 13.57 14.16 -12.32
N PHE A 61 13.30 13.20 -11.43
CA PHE A 61 13.53 13.32 -9.99
C PHE A 61 14.78 12.58 -9.49
N ILE A 62 15.53 11.91 -10.38
CA ILE A 62 16.72 11.10 -10.04
C ILE A 62 17.75 11.88 -9.21
N GLN A 63 17.93 13.16 -9.51
CA GLN A 63 18.87 14.05 -8.82
C GLN A 63 18.23 14.82 -7.64
N GLN A 64 16.98 14.51 -7.28
CA GLN A 64 16.26 15.19 -6.20
C GLN A 64 15.99 14.27 -4.99
N TYR A 65 15.94 12.96 -5.22
CA TYR A 65 15.66 11.96 -4.18
C TYR A 65 16.70 10.85 -4.16
N HIS A 66 16.93 10.27 -2.98
CA HIS A 66 17.86 9.17 -2.81
C HIS A 66 17.27 7.85 -3.32
N TYR A 67 16.00 7.56 -3.00
CA TYR A 67 15.29 6.36 -3.44
C TYR A 67 13.96 6.68 -4.15
N ALA A 68 13.49 5.75 -4.98
CA ALA A 68 12.18 5.79 -5.62
C ALA A 68 11.37 4.51 -5.35
N LEU A 69 10.06 4.66 -5.18
CA LEU A 69 9.14 3.56 -4.99
C LEU A 69 7.96 3.72 -5.94
N VAL A 70 7.60 2.67 -6.67
CA VAL A 70 6.35 2.58 -7.44
C VAL A 70 5.43 1.60 -6.73
N MET A 71 4.17 1.98 -6.51
CA MET A 71 3.16 1.13 -5.88
C MET A 71 1.89 1.10 -6.71
N LEU A 72 1.41 -0.11 -7.02
CA LEU A 72 0.23 -0.36 -7.83
C LEU A 72 -0.45 -1.67 -7.41
N ASP A 73 -1.72 -1.80 -7.78
CA ASP A 73 -2.46 -3.06 -7.69
C ASP A 73 -2.16 -3.93 -8.92
N ARG A 74 -2.12 -5.25 -8.71
CA ARG A 74 -2.05 -6.21 -9.83
C ARG A 74 -3.36 -6.18 -10.61
N GLU A 75 -4.49 -6.13 -9.93
CA GLU A 75 -5.80 -6.01 -10.57
C GLU A 75 -5.96 -4.62 -11.18
N GLY A 76 -6.31 -4.54 -12.47
CA GLY A 76 -6.53 -3.28 -13.16
C GLY A 76 -5.28 -2.68 -13.80
N CYS A 77 -4.10 -3.30 -13.66
CA CYS A 77 -2.87 -2.85 -14.32
C CYS A 77 -2.81 -3.21 -15.81
N GLY A 78 -3.72 -4.07 -16.30
CA GLY A 78 -3.76 -4.56 -17.69
C GLY A 78 -2.83 -5.74 -17.97
N HIS A 79 -2.19 -6.29 -16.93
CA HIS A 79 -1.26 -7.42 -17.00
C HIS A 79 -1.57 -8.51 -15.95
N GLU A 80 -2.85 -8.71 -15.65
CA GLU A 80 -3.34 -9.55 -14.56
C GLU A 80 -2.96 -11.04 -14.72
N SER A 81 -2.61 -11.47 -15.94
CA SER A 81 -2.11 -12.83 -16.20
C SER A 81 -0.71 -13.09 -15.66
N GLN A 82 0.06 -12.04 -15.35
CA GLN A 82 1.40 -12.15 -14.80
C GLN A 82 1.36 -12.21 -13.27
N SER A 83 2.36 -12.85 -12.66
CA SER A 83 2.49 -12.85 -11.20
C SER A 83 2.95 -11.48 -10.70
N ARG A 84 2.65 -11.20 -9.42
CA ARG A 84 3.14 -10.03 -8.70
C ARG A 84 4.64 -9.81 -8.90
N GLU A 85 5.44 -10.86 -8.72
CA GLU A 85 6.91 -10.81 -8.82
C GLU A 85 7.37 -10.47 -10.25
N GLN A 86 6.69 -10.99 -11.27
CA GLN A 86 7.01 -10.67 -12.66
C GLN A 86 6.75 -9.19 -12.97
N LEU A 87 5.64 -8.65 -12.46
CA LEU A 87 5.30 -7.23 -12.62
C LEU A 87 6.29 -6.34 -11.89
N GLU A 88 6.64 -6.68 -10.65
CA GLU A 88 7.64 -5.97 -9.86
C GLU A 88 9.00 -5.93 -10.58
N GLN A 89 9.48 -7.07 -11.07
CA GLN A 89 10.75 -7.17 -11.79
C GLN A 89 10.77 -6.31 -13.06
N GLU A 90 9.68 -6.31 -13.82
CA GLU A 90 9.60 -5.54 -15.07
C GLU A 90 9.58 -4.02 -14.81
N VAL A 91 8.90 -3.57 -13.75
CA VAL A 91 8.91 -2.16 -13.33
C VAL A 91 10.30 -1.77 -12.81
N GLU A 92 10.91 -2.61 -11.96
CA GLU A 92 12.25 -2.37 -11.41
C GLU A 92 13.34 -2.36 -12.49
N HIS A 93 13.23 -3.23 -13.50
CA HIS A 93 14.15 -3.26 -14.63
C HIS A 93 14.15 -1.93 -15.40
N ARG A 94 12.95 -1.43 -15.73
CA ARG A 94 12.77 -0.15 -16.42
C ARG A 94 13.23 1.04 -15.58
N LEU A 95 12.96 1.02 -14.27
CA LEU A 95 13.46 2.04 -13.34
C LEU A 95 14.99 2.05 -13.29
N SER A 96 15.61 0.87 -13.21
CA SER A 96 17.07 0.72 -13.21
C SER A 96 17.68 1.31 -14.49
N GLN A 97 17.14 0.97 -15.66
CA GLN A 97 17.58 1.48 -16.96
C GLN A 97 17.36 3.00 -17.12
N SER A 98 16.36 3.56 -16.43
CA SER A 98 16.07 5.01 -16.46
C SER A 98 17.03 5.86 -15.61
N GLY A 99 17.92 5.24 -14.83
CA GLY A 99 18.95 5.91 -14.01
C GLY A 99 18.73 5.85 -12.50
N TRP A 100 17.71 5.13 -12.03
CA TRP A 100 17.55 4.84 -10.60
C TRP A 100 18.49 3.74 -10.12
N HIS A 101 18.94 2.85 -11.01
CA HIS A 101 19.79 1.70 -10.69
C HIS A 101 19.19 0.87 -9.53
N GLU A 102 19.98 0.55 -8.51
CA GLU A 102 19.55 -0.19 -7.31
C GLU A 102 18.78 0.66 -6.29
N ARG A 103 18.50 1.93 -6.61
CA ARG A 103 17.83 2.88 -5.71
C ARG A 103 16.32 2.97 -5.96
N SER A 104 15.73 1.91 -6.51
CA SER A 104 14.30 1.86 -6.77
C SER A 104 13.69 0.50 -6.45
N VAL A 105 12.42 0.50 -6.08
CA VAL A 105 11.63 -0.71 -5.84
C VAL A 105 10.24 -0.56 -6.43
N ALA A 106 9.66 -1.66 -6.92
CA ALA A 106 8.25 -1.74 -7.24
C ALA A 106 7.55 -2.64 -6.22
N ILE A 107 6.41 -2.18 -5.71
CA ILE A 107 5.53 -2.93 -4.81
C ILE A 107 4.22 -3.15 -5.55
N VAL A 108 3.94 -4.40 -5.92
CA VAL A 108 2.68 -4.77 -6.55
C VAL A 108 1.80 -5.44 -5.50
N LEU A 109 0.62 -4.91 -5.27
CA LEU A 109 -0.36 -5.49 -4.35
C LEU A 109 -1.12 -6.63 -5.06
N ASP A 110 -1.36 -7.73 -4.34
CA ASP A 110 -2.07 -8.90 -4.87
C ASP A 110 -2.94 -9.50 -3.74
N PRO A 111 -4.29 -9.37 -3.80
CA PRO A 111 -5.05 -8.84 -4.92
C PRO A 111 -5.01 -7.30 -5.05
N GLU A 112 -5.23 -6.58 -3.94
CA GLU A 112 -5.38 -5.11 -3.90
C GLU A 112 -4.97 -4.57 -2.53
N LEU A 113 -4.93 -3.24 -2.40
CA LEU A 113 -4.64 -2.53 -1.16
C LEU A 113 -5.47 -3.03 0.03
N GLU A 114 -6.76 -3.29 -0.09
CA GLU A 114 -7.61 -3.59 1.07
C GLU A 114 -7.24 -4.88 1.83
N ILE A 115 -6.39 -5.74 1.27
CA ILE A 115 -5.96 -7.00 1.91
C ILE A 115 -5.31 -6.80 3.29
N TRP A 116 -4.69 -5.65 3.56
CA TRP A 116 -4.08 -5.39 4.88
C TRP A 116 -5.10 -4.95 5.94
N VAL A 117 -6.24 -4.39 5.52
CA VAL A 117 -7.29 -3.92 6.43
C VAL A 117 -7.85 -5.08 7.26
N TRP A 118 -7.89 -6.27 6.68
CA TRP A 118 -8.43 -7.48 7.30
C TRP A 118 -7.45 -8.22 8.22
N SER A 119 -6.38 -7.56 8.66
CA SER A 119 -5.55 -8.10 9.74
C SER A 119 -6.31 -8.07 11.07
N ASP A 120 -6.18 -9.11 11.91
CA ASP A 120 -6.87 -9.24 13.20
C ASP A 120 -6.52 -8.08 14.16
N SER A 121 -7.29 -7.00 14.09
CA SER A 121 -7.11 -5.77 14.85
C SER A 121 -8.47 -5.16 15.20
N SER A 122 -8.73 -4.99 16.49
CA SER A 122 -9.94 -4.31 17.00
C SER A 122 -10.09 -2.86 16.52
N HIS A 123 -9.00 -2.22 16.09
CA HIS A 123 -9.04 -0.87 15.51
C HIS A 123 -9.79 -0.82 14.18
N VAL A 124 -9.82 -1.93 13.44
CA VAL A 124 -10.50 -2.00 12.13
C VAL A 124 -11.99 -1.76 12.34
N GLU A 125 -12.62 -2.42 13.33
CA GLU A 125 -14.06 -2.24 13.60
C GLU A 125 -14.41 -0.79 13.91
N ARG A 126 -13.61 -0.13 14.76
CA ARG A 126 -13.82 1.29 15.08
C ARG A 126 -13.73 2.17 13.85
N VAL A 127 -12.65 2.01 13.08
CA VAL A 127 -12.42 2.84 11.89
C VAL A 127 -13.47 2.56 10.81
N LEU A 128 -14.01 1.35 10.70
CA LEU A 128 -15.09 1.05 9.76
C LEU A 128 -16.48 1.47 10.25
N GLY A 129 -16.63 1.94 11.50
CA GLY A 129 -17.94 2.25 12.08
C GLY A 129 -18.75 1.00 12.46
N TRP A 130 -18.03 -0.09 12.73
CA TRP A 130 -18.57 -1.39 13.12
C TRP A 130 -18.52 -1.66 14.64
N GLU A 131 -17.82 -0.82 15.40
CA GLU A 131 -17.72 -0.95 16.86
C GLU A 131 -19.12 -0.98 17.52
N GLY A 132 -19.36 -2.00 18.35
CA GLY A 132 -20.62 -2.20 19.06
C GLY A 132 -21.77 -2.80 18.24
N ARG A 133 -21.56 -3.17 16.97
CA ARG A 133 -22.57 -3.85 16.15
C ARG A 133 -22.72 -5.33 16.52
N LYS A 134 -23.90 -5.87 16.20
CA LYS A 134 -24.22 -7.31 16.31
C LYS A 134 -24.79 -7.80 14.97
N PRO A 135 -24.23 -8.85 14.37
CA PRO A 135 -22.97 -9.52 14.73
C PRO A 135 -21.73 -8.58 14.65
N ASP A 136 -20.65 -8.95 15.35
CA ASP A 136 -19.36 -8.25 15.20
C ASP A 136 -18.81 -8.39 13.77
N LEU A 137 -17.76 -7.64 13.41
CA LEU A 137 -17.32 -7.56 12.02
C LEU A 137 -16.85 -8.92 11.51
N ARG A 138 -16.14 -9.67 12.34
CA ARG A 138 -15.61 -10.99 11.97
C ARG A 138 -16.74 -12.00 11.78
N THR A 139 -17.70 -12.04 12.69
CA THR A 139 -18.86 -12.93 12.61
C THR A 139 -19.69 -12.60 11.38
N TRP A 140 -19.92 -11.31 11.10
CA TRP A 140 -20.60 -10.88 9.88
C TRP A 140 -19.89 -11.34 8.61
N LEU A 141 -18.55 -11.22 8.54
CA LEU A 141 -17.78 -11.67 7.37
C LEU A 141 -17.94 -13.18 7.10
N VAL A 142 -18.06 -13.98 8.17
CA VAL A 142 -18.29 -15.43 8.06
C VAL A 142 -19.73 -15.73 7.65
N GLU A 143 -20.73 -15.12 8.30
CA GLU A 143 -22.15 -15.31 7.98
C GLU A 143 -22.48 -14.90 6.53
N ASP A 144 -21.85 -13.84 6.05
CA ASP A 144 -22.00 -13.33 4.70
C ASP A 144 -21.15 -14.09 3.66
N SER A 145 -20.45 -15.15 4.08
CA SER A 145 -19.59 -16.00 3.25
C SER A 145 -18.46 -15.25 2.54
N LEU A 146 -18.01 -14.12 3.09
CA LEU A 146 -16.88 -13.34 2.59
C LEU A 146 -15.53 -13.90 3.04
N ILE A 147 -15.53 -14.61 4.17
CA ILE A 147 -14.36 -15.29 4.72
C ILE A 147 -14.76 -16.73 5.03
N ARG A 148 -13.95 -17.72 4.63
CA ARG A 148 -14.12 -19.09 5.14
C ARG A 148 -13.68 -19.14 6.59
N SER A 149 -14.37 -19.87 7.46
CA SER A 149 -14.09 -19.88 8.92
C SER A 149 -12.61 -20.06 9.33
N GLU A 150 -11.79 -20.68 8.49
CA GLU A 150 -10.36 -20.91 8.72
C GLU A 150 -9.43 -19.82 8.13
N GLN A 151 -9.95 -18.97 7.24
CA GLN A 151 -9.21 -17.86 6.66
C GLN A 151 -9.24 -16.63 7.59
N SER A 152 -8.16 -15.86 7.56
CA SER A 152 -8.08 -14.57 8.29
C SER A 152 -8.56 -13.39 7.44
N LYS A 153 -8.69 -13.56 6.12
CA LYS A 153 -8.95 -12.46 5.17
C LYS A 153 -9.96 -12.87 4.09
N PRO A 154 -10.73 -11.91 3.52
CA PRO A 154 -11.62 -12.19 2.41
C PRO A 154 -10.88 -12.55 1.13
N ASP A 155 -11.49 -13.42 0.32
CA ASP A 155 -11.00 -13.73 -1.04
C ASP A 155 -11.03 -12.46 -1.94
N TYR A 156 -11.97 -11.54 -1.68
CA TYR A 156 -12.11 -10.25 -2.36
C TYR A 156 -12.11 -9.08 -1.35
N PRO A 157 -10.94 -8.53 -0.99
CA PRO A 157 -10.80 -7.57 0.10
C PRO A 157 -11.54 -6.26 -0.07
N LYS A 158 -11.54 -5.68 -1.27
CA LYS A 158 -12.18 -4.39 -1.53
C LYS A 158 -13.70 -4.47 -1.60
N PRO A 159 -14.32 -5.44 -2.31
CA PRO A 159 -15.76 -5.64 -2.20
C PRO A 159 -16.23 -5.89 -0.76
N ALA A 160 -15.47 -6.66 0.03
CA ALA A 160 -15.78 -6.87 1.44
C ALA A 160 -15.75 -5.55 2.22
N LEU A 161 -14.79 -4.67 1.94
CA LEU A 161 -14.63 -3.39 2.65
C LEU A 161 -15.78 -2.45 2.31
N GLU A 162 -16.12 -2.36 1.03
CA GLU A 162 -17.23 -1.56 0.54
C GLU A 162 -18.56 -2.02 1.10
N LYS A 163 -18.77 -3.35 1.19
CA LYS A 163 -19.98 -3.90 1.80
C LYS A 163 -20.05 -3.59 3.28
N ALA A 164 -18.92 -3.68 4.01
CA ALA A 164 -18.85 -3.30 5.40
C ALA A 164 -19.18 -1.80 5.59
N LEU A 165 -18.54 -0.91 4.85
CA LEU A 165 -18.79 0.53 4.92
C LEU A 165 -20.25 0.90 4.59
N ARG A 166 -20.84 0.23 3.60
CA ARG A 166 -22.24 0.43 3.21
C ARG A 166 -23.21 0.05 4.33
N ILE A 167 -23.01 -1.10 4.98
CA ILE A 167 -23.82 -1.52 6.14
C ILE A 167 -23.58 -0.60 7.34
N ALA A 168 -22.33 -0.14 7.51
CA ALA A 168 -21.97 0.82 8.54
C ALA A 168 -22.55 2.23 8.29
N ARG A 169 -23.04 2.50 7.06
CA ARG A 169 -23.38 3.83 6.55
C ARG A 169 -22.22 4.83 6.68
N LYS A 170 -20.99 4.34 6.65
CA LYS A 170 -19.79 5.18 6.64
C LYS A 170 -19.39 5.42 5.18
N PRO A 171 -19.23 6.67 4.73
CA PRO A 171 -18.84 6.95 3.36
C PRO A 171 -17.40 6.46 3.09
N ARG A 172 -17.17 5.87 1.90
CA ARG A 172 -15.82 5.57 1.42
C ARG A 172 -15.10 6.88 1.10
N SER A 173 -13.88 7.04 1.60
CA SER A 173 -13.00 8.18 1.32
C SER A 173 -11.55 7.77 1.49
N SER A 174 -10.63 8.37 0.72
CA SER A 174 -9.19 8.08 0.88
C SER A 174 -8.67 8.43 2.28
N SER A 175 -9.28 9.38 2.97
CA SER A 175 -8.98 9.68 4.39
C SER A 175 -9.20 8.49 5.33
N LEU A 176 -10.10 7.57 5.01
CA LEU A 176 -10.29 6.32 5.75
C LEU A 176 -8.99 5.50 5.79
N TYR A 177 -8.27 5.44 4.68
CA TYR A 177 -7.02 4.69 4.57
C TYR A 177 -5.91 5.32 5.41
N THR A 178 -5.84 6.64 5.50
CA THR A 178 -4.95 7.32 6.46
C THR A 178 -5.33 6.98 7.91
N GLU A 179 -6.61 6.93 8.24
CA GLU A 179 -7.08 6.58 9.59
C GLU A 179 -6.72 5.14 9.96
N LEU A 180 -6.99 4.20 9.05
CA LEU A 180 -6.60 2.79 9.17
C LEU A 180 -5.07 2.69 9.32
N ALA A 181 -4.30 3.38 8.49
CA ALA A 181 -2.84 3.28 8.46
C ALA A 181 -2.21 3.89 9.73
N LYS A 182 -2.91 4.79 10.41
CA LYS A 182 -2.46 5.35 11.70
C LYS A 182 -2.67 4.39 12.87
N GLN A 183 -3.68 3.53 12.82
CA GLN A 183 -4.13 2.76 13.98
C GLN A 183 -3.87 1.25 13.86
N VAL A 184 -4.09 0.66 12.69
CA VAL A 184 -3.98 -0.78 12.48
C VAL A 184 -2.52 -1.22 12.60
N SER A 185 -2.29 -2.34 13.29
CA SER A 185 -0.94 -2.87 13.50
C SER A 185 -0.47 -3.64 12.27
N PHE A 186 0.75 -3.34 11.81
CA PHE A 186 1.38 -4.03 10.69
C PHE A 186 2.13 -5.30 11.11
N ARG A 187 2.29 -5.55 12.41
CA ARG A 187 3.11 -6.67 12.94
C ARG A 187 2.58 -8.06 12.56
N ARG A 188 1.29 -8.17 12.25
CA ARG A 188 0.64 -9.42 11.84
C ARG A 188 0.30 -9.46 10.35
N CYS A 189 0.75 -8.46 9.58
CA CYS A 189 0.57 -8.46 8.14
C CYS A 189 1.58 -9.44 7.53
N VAL A 190 1.08 -10.59 7.08
CA VAL A 190 1.85 -11.64 6.39
C VAL A 190 1.78 -11.51 4.87
N ASP A 191 1.24 -10.40 4.38
CA ASP A 191 1.06 -10.16 2.95
C ASP A 191 2.41 -9.93 2.26
N PRO A 192 2.74 -10.69 1.18
CA PRO A 192 4.04 -10.60 0.54
C PRO A 192 4.43 -9.20 0.04
N ALA A 193 3.48 -8.41 -0.48
CA ALA A 193 3.74 -7.08 -0.99
C ALA A 193 4.12 -6.11 0.14
N PHE A 194 3.37 -6.18 1.25
CA PHE A 194 3.68 -5.38 2.44
C PHE A 194 4.98 -5.82 3.11
N LEU A 195 5.25 -7.14 3.18
CA LEU A 195 6.53 -7.64 3.69
C LEU A 195 7.71 -7.11 2.88
N LYS A 196 7.61 -7.12 1.54
CA LYS A 196 8.61 -6.52 0.65
C LYS A 196 8.78 -5.03 0.95
N LEU A 197 7.68 -4.27 1.03
CA LEU A 197 7.71 -2.85 1.37
C LEU A 197 8.44 -2.58 2.70
N TRP A 198 8.14 -3.34 3.76
CA TRP A 198 8.78 -3.18 5.07
C TRP A 198 10.27 -3.46 5.03
N GLN A 199 10.66 -4.58 4.42
CA GLN A 199 12.05 -4.96 4.29
C GLN A 199 12.85 -3.91 3.52
N THR A 200 12.29 -3.40 2.41
CA THR A 200 12.92 -2.34 1.64
C THR A 200 13.08 -1.06 2.45
N LEU A 201 12.03 -0.58 3.12
CA LEU A 201 12.11 0.63 3.94
C LEU A 201 13.11 0.49 5.10
N GLN A 202 13.15 -0.67 5.76
CA GLN A 202 14.10 -0.96 6.85
C GLN A 202 15.55 -1.03 6.36
N THR A 203 15.75 -1.55 5.16
CA THR A 203 17.08 -1.62 4.52
C THR A 203 17.57 -0.23 4.12
N TRP A 204 16.70 0.58 3.52
CA TRP A 204 17.03 1.94 3.07
C TRP A 204 17.18 2.94 4.22
N PHE A 205 16.44 2.75 5.32
CA PHE A 205 16.31 3.73 6.40
C PHE A 205 16.44 3.12 7.81
N PRO A 206 17.55 2.43 8.14
CA PRO A 206 17.72 1.79 9.45
C PRO A 206 17.66 2.81 10.61
N VAL A 207 17.20 2.36 11.78
CA VAL A 207 16.95 3.21 12.97
C VAL A 207 18.19 3.98 13.45
N LYS A 208 19.39 3.43 13.21
CA LYS A 208 20.68 3.84 13.79
C LYS A 208 20.75 3.77 15.32
#